data_AF-A0A536NFM2-F1
#
_entry.id   AF-A0A536NFM2-F1
#
_cell.length_a   1.000
_cell.length_b   1.000
_cell.length_c   1.000
_cell.angle_alpha   90.00
_cell.angle_beta   90.00
_cell.angle_gamma   90.00
#
_symmetry.space_group_name_H-M   'P 1'
#
loop_
_entity.id
_entity.type
_entity.pdbx_description
1 polymer ?
#
loop_
_entity_poly.entity_id
_entity_poly.type
_entity_poly.pdbx_seq_one_letter_code
_entity_poly.pdbx_strand_id
1 'polypeptide(L)'
;MTGRPSPDVTNSAGEPGAARAGRAPVEPPKPRPLLERVGMALVALVLAALFGGVALAAFAGGEIFLGAMGAIGCLMTLWVGGLTLFRG
;
A
#
# COMPACT_ATOMS: atom_id res chain seq x y z
N MET A 1 65.31 -28.76 -0.32
CA MET A 1 64.58 -28.51 -1.58
C MET A 1 63.09 -28.52 -1.27
N THR A 2 62.50 -27.32 -1.26
CA THR A 2 61.09 -26.99 -1.53
C THR A 2 60.02 -27.77 -0.77
N GLY A 3 59.71 -27.29 0.45
CA GLY A 3 58.37 -27.43 1.01
C GLY A 3 57.36 -26.81 0.05
N ARG A 4 56.28 -27.53 -0.24
CA ARG A 4 55.16 -27.03 -1.05
C ARG A 4 54.44 -25.93 -0.27
N PRO A 5 54.29 -24.71 -0.78
CA PRO A 5 53.27 -23.80 -0.29
C PRO A 5 51.90 -24.37 -0.66
N SER A 6 51.08 -24.62 0.35
CA SER A 6 49.66 -24.94 0.20
C SER A 6 48.93 -23.85 -0.58
N PRO A 7 47.87 -24.19 -1.33
CA PRO A 7 47.03 -23.19 -1.96
C PRO A 7 46.39 -22.34 -0.87
N ASP A 8 46.70 -21.05 -0.86
CA ASP A 8 45.95 -20.02 -0.16
C ASP A 8 44.55 -19.93 -0.78
N VAL A 9 43.72 -20.95 -0.49
CA VAL A 9 42.27 -20.91 -0.54
C VAL A 9 41.81 -20.07 0.64
N THR A 10 42.26 -18.82 0.67
CA THR A 10 41.64 -17.73 1.39
C THR A 10 41.13 -16.77 0.33
N ASN A 11 40.23 -17.30 -0.51
CA ASN A 11 39.16 -16.49 -1.06
C ASN A 11 38.29 -16.02 0.13
N SER A 12 38.83 -15.05 0.86
CA SER A 12 38.14 -14.27 1.89
C SER A 12 37.36 -13.11 1.26
N ALA A 13 37.04 -13.16 -0.03
CA ALA A 13 36.10 -12.26 -0.69
C ALA A 13 34.65 -12.67 -0.41
N GLY A 14 34.35 -12.82 0.87
CA GLY A 14 33.00 -12.89 1.42
C GLY A 14 32.98 -11.98 2.63
N GLU A 15 33.23 -10.69 2.41
CA GLU A 15 33.19 -9.67 3.44
C GLU A 15 31.89 -9.80 4.25
N PRO A 16 31.94 -10.14 5.55
CA PRO A 16 30.76 -10.12 6.41
C PRO A 16 30.20 -8.70 6.65
N GLY A 17 30.78 -7.69 5.99
CA GLY A 17 30.47 -6.27 6.14
C GLY A 17 29.25 -5.79 5.35
N ALA A 18 28.85 -6.49 4.27
CA ALA A 18 27.71 -6.05 3.44
C ALA A 18 26.36 -6.19 4.15
N ALA A 19 26.21 -7.13 5.09
CA ALA A 19 24.99 -7.31 5.88
C ALA A 19 24.82 -6.28 7.01
N ARG A 20 25.86 -5.48 7.30
CA ARG A 20 25.86 -4.45 8.37
C ARG A 20 25.71 -3.03 7.83
N ALA A 21 25.62 -2.86 6.51
CA ALA A 21 25.33 -1.59 5.87
C ALA A 21 23.88 -1.17 6.18
N GLY A 22 23.72 -0.48 7.31
CA GLY A 22 22.67 0.50 7.53
C GLY A 22 21.25 -0.04 7.54
N ARG A 23 20.87 -0.75 8.60
CA ARG A 23 19.49 -0.62 9.09
C ARG A 23 19.36 0.81 9.62
N ALA A 24 19.05 1.75 8.73
CA ALA A 24 18.77 3.13 9.10
C ALA A 24 17.74 3.13 10.24
N PRO A 25 17.83 4.05 11.21
CA PRO A 25 16.78 4.20 12.21
C PRO A 25 15.45 4.33 11.47
N VAL A 26 14.50 3.42 11.73
CA VAL A 26 13.13 3.59 11.25
C VAL A 26 12.59 4.80 11.99
N GLU A 27 12.62 5.94 11.32
CA GLU A 27 12.13 7.20 11.87
C GLU A 27 10.67 7.00 12.28
N PRO A 28 10.25 7.41 13.49
CA PRO A 28 8.89 7.18 13.96
C PRO A 28 7.90 7.80 12.97
N PRO A 29 6.83 7.09 12.56
CA PRO A 29 5.85 7.63 11.63
C PRO A 29 5.28 8.94 12.20
N LYS A 30 5.61 10.07 11.57
CA LYS A 30 5.09 11.38 11.95
C LYS A 30 3.56 11.35 11.86
N PRO A 31 2.80 11.81 12.88
CA PRO A 31 1.35 11.84 12.82
C PRO A 31 0.90 12.70 11.64
N ARG A 32 0.10 12.10 10.74
CA ARG A 32 -0.41 12.76 9.54
C ARG A 32 -1.42 13.84 9.96
N PRO A 33 -1.27 15.09 9.53
CA PRO A 33 -2.15 16.18 9.95
C PRO A 33 -3.61 15.91 9.57
N LEU A 34 -4.55 16.29 10.44
CA LEU A 34 -5.99 16.02 10.30
C LEU A 34 -6.57 16.52 8.97
N LEU A 35 -6.02 17.60 8.42
CA LEU A 35 -6.45 18.16 7.15
C LEU A 35 -6.22 17.22 5.96
N GLU A 36 -5.08 16.52 5.89
CA GLU A 36 -4.81 15.51 4.86
C GLU A 36 -5.79 14.33 4.96
N ARG A 37 -6.23 13.98 6.18
CA ARG A 37 -7.19 12.89 6.42
C ARG A 37 -8.60 13.26 5.95
N VAL A 38 -9.05 14.46 6.30
CA VAL A 38 -10.35 14.98 5.85
C VAL A 38 -10.37 15.15 4.33
N GLY A 39 -9.26 15.61 3.74
CA GLY A 39 -9.12 15.71 2.28
C GLY A 39 -9.27 14.34 1.59
N MET A 40 -8.55 13.33 2.07
CA MET A 40 -8.67 11.95 1.54
C MET A 40 -10.08 11.38 1.72
N ALA A 41 -10.70 11.60 2.88
CA ALA A 41 -12.06 11.15 3.16
C ALA A 41 -13.10 11.81 2.23
N LEU A 42 -12.93 13.10 1.93
CA LEU A 42 -13.82 13.84 1.02
C LEU A 42 -13.72 13.29 -0.41
N VAL A 43 -12.49 13.05 -0.90
CA VAL A 43 -12.28 12.44 -2.22
C VAL A 43 -12.94 11.06 -2.29
N ALA A 44 -12.76 10.23 -1.26
CA ALA A 44 -13.41 8.93 -1.18
C ALA A 44 -14.95 9.07 -1.21
N LEU A 45 -15.53 10.06 -0.53
CA LEU A 45 -16.96 10.31 -0.53
C LEU A 45 -17.47 10.68 -1.94
N VAL A 46 -16.75 11.54 -2.67
CA VAL A 46 -17.09 11.92 -4.05
C VAL A 46 -17.06 10.71 -4.97
N LEU A 47 -16.01 9.89 -4.89
CA LEU A 47 -15.90 8.68 -5.69
C LEU A 47 -17.00 7.68 -5.34
N ALA A 48 -17.30 7.47 -4.06
CA ALA A 48 -18.39 6.61 -3.62
C ALA A 48 -19.74 7.08 -4.17
N ALA A 49 -20.02 8.39 -4.17
CA ALA A 49 -21.24 8.94 -4.75
C ALA A 49 -21.34 8.66 -6.27
N LEU A 50 -20.22 8.78 -7.00
CA LEU A 50 -20.16 8.43 -8.42
C LEU A 50 -20.44 6.93 -8.66
N PHE A 51 -19.74 6.05 -7.94
CA PHE A 51 -19.95 4.59 -8.05
C PHE A 51 -21.38 4.19 -7.67
N GLY A 52 -21.92 4.77 -6.58
CA GLY A 52 -23.28 4.53 -6.14
C GLY A 52 -24.32 5.03 -7.15
N GLY A 53 -24.11 6.21 -7.73
CA GLY A 53 -24.97 6.76 -8.78
C GLY A 53 -25.01 5.88 -10.01
N VAL A 54 -23.84 5.42 -10.49
CA VAL A 54 -23.75 4.47 -11.61
C VAL A 54 -24.42 3.15 -11.26
N ALA A 55 -24.21 2.63 -10.05
CA ALA A 55 -24.84 1.39 -9.61
C ALA A 55 -26.37 1.49 -9.62
N LEU A 56 -26.92 2.57 -9.06
CA LEU A 56 -28.37 2.83 -9.04
C LEU A 56 -28.93 2.97 -10.46
N ALA A 57 -28.25 3.72 -11.34
CA ALA A 57 -28.65 3.88 -12.73
C ALA A 57 -28.61 2.55 -13.50
N ALA A 58 -27.58 1.74 -13.29
CA ALA A 58 -27.45 0.43 -13.94
C ALA A 58 -28.53 -0.55 -13.47
N PHE A 59 -28.84 -0.58 -12.17
CA PHE A 59 -29.97 -1.36 -11.65
C PHE A 59 -31.31 -0.90 -12.24
N ALA A 60 -31.54 0.41 -12.35
CA ALA A 60 -32.75 0.95 -12.98
C ALA A 60 -32.82 0.63 -14.48
N GLY A 61 -31.68 0.53 -15.15
CA GLY A 61 -31.57 0.13 -16.56
C GLY A 61 -31.64 -1.38 -16.83
N GLY A 62 -31.69 -2.22 -15.79
CA GLY A 62 -31.74 -3.69 -15.91
C GLY A 62 -30.37 -4.38 -16.00
N GLU A 63 -29.27 -3.64 -15.95
CA GLU A 63 -27.90 -4.16 -16.03
C GLU A 63 -27.38 -4.57 -14.64
N ILE A 64 -27.85 -5.73 -14.18
CA ILE A 64 -27.55 -6.25 -12.83
C ILE A 64 -26.04 -6.45 -12.60
N PHE A 65 -25.30 -6.90 -13.61
CA PHE A 65 -23.86 -7.16 -13.47
C PHE A 65 -23.08 -5.86 -13.26
N LEU A 66 -23.38 -4.83 -14.07
CA LEU A 66 -22.78 -3.51 -13.95
C LEU A 66 -23.20 -2.83 -12.63
N GLY A 67 -24.47 -2.97 -12.24
CA GLY A 67 -25.00 -2.48 -10.97
C GLY A 67 -24.28 -3.10 -9.78
N ALA A 68 -24.12 -4.43 -9.77
CA ALA A 68 -23.42 -5.15 -8.72
C ALA A 68 -21.93 -4.76 -8.63
N MET A 69 -21.23 -4.69 -9.76
CA MET A 69 -19.82 -4.25 -9.80
C MET A 69 -19.66 -2.81 -9.31
N GLY A 70 -20.55 -1.91 -9.72
CA GLY A 70 -20.58 -0.53 -9.24
C GLY A 70 -20.85 -0.44 -7.74
N ALA A 71 -21.79 -1.24 -7.23
CA ALA A 71 -22.12 -1.29 -5.80
C ALA A 71 -20.95 -1.81 -4.96
N ILE A 72 -20.23 -2.84 -5.45
CA ILE A 72 -19.02 -3.36 -4.79
C ILE A 72 -17.93 -2.29 -4.77
N GLY A 73 -17.69 -1.60 -5.88
CA GLY A 73 -16.74 -0.49 -5.96
C GLY A 73 -17.09 0.66 -5.00
N CYS A 74 -18.39 0.99 -4.90
CA CYS A 74 -18.89 1.98 -3.94
C CYS A 74 -18.60 1.54 -2.49
N LEU A 75 -18.96 0.30 -2.13
CA LEU A 75 -18.72 -0.26 -0.80
C LEU A 75 -17.23 -0.20 -0.43
N MET A 76 -16.35 -0.63 -1.34
CA MET A 76 -14.90 -0.60 -1.12
C MET A 76 -14.39 0.84 -0.90
N THR A 77 -14.90 1.79 -1.68
CA THR A 77 -14.51 3.20 -1.55
C THR A 77 -14.97 3.80 -0.21
N LEU A 78 -16.23 3.54 0.18
CA LEU A 78 -16.77 3.97 1.47
C LEU A 78 -16.02 3.34 2.64
N TRP A 79 -15.70 2.05 2.54
CA TRP A 79 -14.95 1.33 3.56
C TRP A 79 -13.55 1.91 3.75
N VAL A 80 -12.81 2.13 2.65
CA VAL A 80 -11.46 2.72 2.71
C VAL A 80 -11.51 4.15 3.23
N GLY A 81 -12.39 5.00 2.68
CA GLY A 81 -12.56 6.38 3.14
C GLY A 81 -12.96 6.47 4.61
N GLY A 82 -13.86 5.58 5.05
CA GLY A 82 -14.26 5.44 6.45
C GLY A 82 -13.10 5.03 7.35
N LEU A 83 -12.30 4.03 6.97
CA LEU A 83 -11.10 3.64 7.73
C LEU A 83 -10.06 4.75 7.78
N THR A 84 -9.90 5.55 6.71
CA THR A 84 -9.04 6.74 6.71
C THR A 84 -9.51 7.79 7.71
N LEU A 85 -10.83 7.92 7.90
CA LEU A 85 -11.42 8.85 8.87
C LEU A 85 -11.35 8.32 10.32
N PHE A 86 -11.64 7.03 10.55
CA PHE A 86 -11.69 6.41 11.89
C PHE A 86 -10.32 6.01 12.46
N ARG A 87 -9.36 5.61 11.62
CA ARG A 87 -7.97 5.31 12.03
C ARG A 87 -7.06 6.55 11.96
N GLY A 88 -7.69 7.69 11.66
CA GLY A 88 -7.12 9.02 11.79
C GLY A 88 -6.98 9.38 13.25
#